data_AF-A0A2A4FA48-F1
#
_entry.id   AF-A0A2A4FA48-F1
#
_cell.length_a   1.000
_cell.length_b   1.000
_cell.length_c   1.000
_cell.angle_alpha   90.00
_cell.angle_beta   90.00
_cell.angle_gamma   90.00
#
_symmetry.space_group_name_H-M   'P 1'
#
loop_
_entity.id
_entity.type
_entity.pdbx_description
1 polymer ?
#
loop_
_entity_poly.entity_id
_entity_poly.type
_entity_poly.pdbx_seq_one_letter_code
_entity_poly.pdbx_strand_id
1 'polypeptide(L)'
;MIPTFVRLALRCALWCVTIATALFIALLIVIVVARYETDEGTCPDWSADSVRVKVLTFLAERHVQLTGVRFEGQPEYYPDSTGWWTPLGWWGLRLNRRDGPMIATVDCNGRVSYATVESPSVGPHRHSE
;
A
#
# COMPACT_ATOMS: atom_id res chain seq x y z
N MET A 1 40.26 41.59 -16.50
CA MET A 1 40.60 40.82 -15.28
C MET A 1 39.36 40.75 -14.41
N ILE A 2 38.80 39.57 -14.16
CA ILE A 2 37.66 39.43 -13.25
C ILE A 2 38.19 39.68 -11.83
N PRO A 3 37.62 40.62 -11.06
CA PRO A 3 38.11 40.93 -9.72
C PRO A 3 38.06 39.67 -8.86
N THR A 4 39.12 39.44 -8.08
CA THR A 4 39.21 38.35 -7.09
C THR A 4 38.00 38.32 -6.16
N PHE A 5 37.45 39.48 -5.84
CA PHE A 5 36.21 39.64 -5.05
C PHE A 5 34.98 38.99 -5.72
N VAL A 6 34.81 39.18 -7.03
CA VAL A 6 33.68 38.58 -7.79
C VAL A 6 33.80 37.07 -7.85
N ARG A 7 35.03 36.55 -7.98
CA ARG A 7 35.28 35.09 -7.96
C ARG A 7 35.00 34.49 -6.58
N LEU A 8 35.34 35.19 -5.51
CA LEU A 8 35.09 34.73 -4.15
C LEU A 8 33.59 34.70 -3.86
N ALA A 9 32.86 35.75 -4.22
CA ALA A 9 31.41 35.81 -4.07
C ALA A 9 30.69 34.70 -4.84
N LEU A 10 31.09 34.44 -6.09
CA LEU A 10 30.52 33.36 -6.90
C LEU A 10 30.77 31.98 -6.27
N ARG A 11 31.98 31.78 -5.72
CA ARG A 11 32.36 30.52 -5.07
C ARG A 11 31.60 30.30 -3.76
N CYS A 12 31.39 31.34 -2.97
CA CYS A 12 30.55 31.28 -1.77
C CYS A 12 29.09 30.96 -2.12
N ALA A 13 28.53 31.63 -3.14
CA ALA A 13 27.16 31.35 -3.59
C ALA A 13 27.00 29.90 -4.05
N LEU A 14 27.94 29.39 -4.85
CA LEU A 14 27.94 27.99 -5.28
C LEU A 14 28.01 27.02 -4.10
N TRP A 15 28.86 27.28 -3.11
CA TRP A 15 28.94 26.47 -1.89
C TRP A 15 27.63 26.47 -1.11
N CYS A 16 26.98 27.61 -0.95
CA CYS A 16 25.68 27.71 -0.30
C CYS A 16 24.61 26.88 -1.02
N VAL A 17 24.58 26.94 -2.35
CA VAL A 17 23.63 26.15 -3.16
C VAL A 17 23.89 24.66 -3.00
N THR A 18 25.15 24.22 -3.04
CA THR A 18 25.51 22.81 -2.85
C THR A 18 25.10 22.30 -1.47
N ILE A 19 25.37 23.07 -0.40
CA ILE A 19 24.98 22.71 0.96
C ILE A 19 23.45 22.64 1.09
N ALA A 20 22.74 23.64 0.57
CA ALA A 20 21.28 23.65 0.61
C ALA A 20 20.68 22.45 -0.13
N THR A 21 21.24 22.09 -1.28
CA THR A 21 20.80 20.93 -2.07
C THR A 21 21.08 19.62 -1.32
N ALA A 22 22.27 19.49 -0.72
CA ALA A 22 22.63 18.32 0.08
C ALA A 22 21.71 18.15 1.30
N LEU A 23 21.40 19.25 2.00
CA LEU A 23 20.44 19.24 3.12
C LEU A 23 19.03 18.88 2.67
N PHE A 24 18.59 19.40 1.53
CA PHE A 24 17.28 19.06 0.98
C PHE A 24 17.18 17.56 0.63
N ILE A 25 18.21 17.01 -0.01
CA ILE A 25 18.27 15.56 -0.31
C ILE A 25 18.30 14.76 1.00
N ALA A 26 19.10 15.16 1.99
CA ALA A 26 19.13 14.50 3.29
C ALA A 26 17.76 14.52 3.98
N LEU A 27 17.04 15.65 3.93
CA LEU A 27 15.67 15.75 4.45
C LEU A 27 14.71 14.82 3.71
N LEU A 28 14.80 14.73 2.38
CA LEU A 28 13.98 13.78 1.62
C LEU A 28 14.28 12.33 2.00
N ILE A 29 15.56 11.98 2.17
CA ILE A 29 15.96 10.66 2.64
C ILE A 29 15.39 10.41 4.04
N VAL A 30 15.50 11.35 4.97
CA VAL A 30 14.92 11.22 6.32
C VAL A 30 13.41 11.10 6.28
N ILE A 31 12.70 11.81 5.39
CA ILE A 31 11.25 11.68 5.23
C ILE A 31 10.91 10.29 4.68
N VAL A 32 11.63 9.83 3.65
CA VAL A 32 11.43 8.50 3.07
C VAL A 32 11.70 7.43 4.11
N VAL A 33 12.84 7.51 4.81
CA VAL A 33 13.23 6.59 5.88
C VAL A 33 12.26 6.67 7.04
N ALA A 34 11.88 7.83 7.58
CA ALA A 34 10.91 7.90 8.68
C ALA A 34 9.53 7.34 8.30
N ARG A 35 9.13 7.47 7.03
CA ARG A 35 7.94 6.78 6.49
C ARG A 35 8.16 5.27 6.37
N TYR A 36 9.39 4.84 6.10
CA TYR A 36 9.78 3.44 5.96
C TYR A 36 10.06 2.75 7.31
N GLU A 37 10.58 3.45 8.30
CA GLU A 37 10.97 3.00 9.64
C GLU A 37 9.72 2.86 10.55
N THR A 38 8.60 3.48 10.15
CA THR A 38 7.27 3.11 10.65
C THR A 38 6.83 1.72 10.14
N ASP A 39 7.48 1.21 9.09
CA ASP A 39 7.14 -0.03 8.36
C ASP A 39 8.31 -1.05 8.32
N GLU A 40 9.34 -0.89 9.16
CA GLU A 40 10.45 -1.85 9.24
C GLU A 40 10.10 -3.05 10.13
N GLY A 41 9.61 -4.12 9.49
CA GLY A 41 10.16 -5.45 9.77
C GLY A 41 9.22 -6.54 10.27
N THR A 42 7.97 -6.24 10.61
CA THR A 42 6.98 -7.28 10.92
C THR A 42 5.61 -6.71 10.61
N CYS A 43 4.85 -7.35 9.71
CA CYS A 43 3.42 -7.07 9.58
C CYS A 43 2.88 -7.09 11.01
N PRO A 44 2.33 -5.99 11.55
CA PRO A 44 1.86 -5.96 12.93
C PRO A 44 0.99 -7.21 13.15
N ASP A 45 1.15 -7.91 14.28
CA ASP A 45 0.44 -9.15 14.63
C ASP A 45 -1.08 -8.90 14.66
N TRP A 46 -1.65 -8.78 13.47
CA TRP A 46 -3.04 -8.47 13.25
C TRP A 46 -3.76 -9.79 13.35
N SER A 47 -4.57 -9.90 14.39
CA SER A 47 -5.58 -10.94 14.45
C SER A 47 -6.47 -10.87 13.20
N ALA A 48 -6.93 -12.03 12.75
CA ALA A 48 -7.93 -12.12 11.68
C ALA A 48 -9.11 -11.16 11.90
N ASP A 49 -9.55 -10.98 13.14
CA ASP A 49 -10.66 -10.08 13.46
C ASP A 49 -10.30 -8.60 13.29
N SER A 50 -9.08 -8.19 13.62
CA SER A 50 -8.62 -6.82 13.37
C SER A 50 -8.59 -6.49 11.88
N VAL A 51 -8.18 -7.44 11.03
CA VAL A 51 -8.19 -7.26 9.57
C VAL A 51 -9.63 -7.17 9.05
N ARG A 52 -10.53 -8.03 9.54
CA ARG A 52 -11.97 -7.98 9.17
C ARG A 52 -12.60 -6.64 9.51
N VAL A 53 -12.40 -6.13 10.72
CA VAL A 53 -12.95 -4.84 11.16
C VAL A 53 -12.43 -3.72 10.26
N LYS A 54 -11.12 -3.69 10.00
CA LYS A 54 -10.50 -2.67 9.15
C LYS A 54 -11.05 -2.66 7.73
N VAL A 55 -11.22 -3.84 7.13
CA VAL A 55 -11.85 -4.00 5.81
C VAL A 55 -13.30 -3.51 5.84
N LEU A 56 -14.10 -3.90 6.84
CA LEU A 56 -15.50 -3.47 6.94
C LEU A 56 -15.62 -1.95 7.12
N THR A 57 -14.79 -1.35 7.97
CA THR A 57 -14.74 0.10 8.18
C THR A 57 -14.41 0.82 6.87
N PHE A 58 -13.36 0.37 6.15
CA PHE A 58 -12.98 0.96 4.88
C PHE A 58 -14.08 0.86 3.81
N LEU A 59 -14.75 -0.29 3.72
CA LEU A 59 -15.85 -0.49 2.79
C LEU A 59 -17.06 0.38 3.15
N ALA A 60 -17.35 0.55 4.44
CA ALA A 60 -18.41 1.44 4.92
C ALA A 60 -18.10 2.91 4.58
N GLU A 61 -16.87 3.37 4.78
CA GLU A 61 -16.40 4.71 4.40
C GLU A 61 -16.53 4.95 2.88
N ARG A 62 -16.27 3.92 2.08
CA ARG A 62 -16.43 3.95 0.62
C ARG A 62 -17.87 3.79 0.15
N HIS A 63 -18.85 3.79 1.06
CA HIS A 63 -20.28 3.63 0.78
C HIS A 63 -20.60 2.34 0.01
N VAL A 64 -19.76 1.31 0.17
CA VAL A 64 -20.02 -0.01 -0.40
C VAL A 64 -21.14 -0.64 0.42
N GLN A 65 -22.18 -1.16 -0.24
CA GLN A 65 -23.28 -1.82 0.45
C GLN A 65 -22.80 -3.10 1.13
N LEU A 66 -22.73 -3.05 2.46
CA LEU A 66 -22.34 -4.18 3.33
C LEU A 66 -23.53 -5.07 3.74
N THR A 67 -24.72 -4.79 3.21
CA THR A 67 -25.97 -5.50 3.52
C THR A 67 -25.90 -6.96 3.10
N GLY A 68 -25.79 -7.87 4.08
CA GLY A 68 -25.72 -9.30 3.83
C GLY A 68 -24.33 -9.82 3.46
N VAL A 69 -23.26 -9.07 3.75
CA VAL A 69 -21.88 -9.55 3.61
C VAL A 69 -21.65 -10.78 4.48
N ARG A 70 -21.14 -11.86 3.88
CA ARG A 70 -20.60 -13.02 4.60
C ARG A 70 -19.13 -13.21 4.23
N PHE A 71 -18.29 -13.46 5.22
CA PHE A 71 -16.90 -13.83 4.96
C PHE A 71 -16.84 -15.30 4.50
N GLU A 72 -16.22 -15.54 3.35
CA GLU A 72 -15.93 -16.88 2.85
C GLU A 72 -14.62 -17.37 3.47
N GLY A 73 -14.65 -17.65 4.77
CA GLY A 73 -13.52 -18.20 5.52
C GLY A 73 -12.79 -17.19 6.40
N GLN A 74 -11.56 -17.55 6.76
CA GLN A 74 -10.67 -16.70 7.55
C GLN A 74 -9.79 -15.86 6.63
N PRO A 75 -9.38 -14.66 7.05
CA PRO A 75 -8.29 -13.92 6.43
C PRO A 75 -7.06 -14.80 6.27
N GLU A 76 -6.52 -14.86 5.06
CA GLU A 76 -5.29 -15.58 4.76
C GLU A 76 -4.14 -14.60 4.60
N TYR A 77 -3.02 -14.88 5.25
CA TYR A 77 -1.80 -14.09 5.11
C TYR A 77 -0.95 -14.64 3.96
N TYR A 78 -0.61 -13.77 3.02
CA TYR A 78 0.25 -14.06 1.89
C TYR A 78 1.58 -13.30 2.08
N PRO A 79 2.67 -14.00 2.39
CA PRO A 79 3.99 -13.38 2.41
C PRO A 79 4.41 -13.06 0.96
N ASP A 80 4.62 -11.79 0.64
CA ASP A 80 5.28 -11.44 -0.62
C ASP A 80 6.80 -11.57 -0.44
N SER A 81 7.36 -12.60 -1.08
CA SER A 81 8.79 -12.94 -1.00
C SER A 81 9.57 -12.46 -2.23
N THR A 82 9.05 -11.49 -3.00
CA THR A 82 9.64 -11.11 -4.29
C THR A 82 10.95 -10.30 -4.21
N GLY A 83 11.43 -9.93 -3.01
CA GLY A 83 12.75 -9.29 -2.85
C GLY A 83 13.43 -9.60 -1.52
N TRP A 84 14.74 -9.87 -1.54
CA TRP A 84 15.54 -10.17 -0.34
C TRP A 84 15.67 -8.99 0.64
N TRP A 85 15.19 -7.80 0.27
CA TRP A 85 15.23 -6.58 1.07
C TRP A 85 13.85 -6.07 1.51
N THR A 86 12.74 -6.75 1.21
CA THR A 86 11.41 -6.28 1.66
C THR A 86 10.36 -7.40 1.70
N PRO A 87 9.93 -7.86 2.90
CA PRO A 87 8.77 -8.74 3.02
C PRO A 87 7.49 -7.91 2.96
N LEU A 88 6.93 -7.68 1.78
CA LEU A 88 5.67 -6.94 1.58
C LEU A 88 4.46 -7.86 1.73
N GLY A 89 4.26 -8.42 2.92
CA GLY A 89 3.11 -9.28 3.19
C GLY A 89 1.75 -8.59 2.98
N TRP A 90 0.73 -9.36 2.65
CA TRP A 90 -0.65 -8.86 2.57
C TRP A 90 -1.65 -9.91 3.04
N TRP A 91 -2.75 -9.45 3.60
CA TRP A 91 -3.88 -10.27 4.03
C TRP A 91 -4.97 -10.26 2.95
N GLY A 92 -5.42 -11.43 2.53
CA GLY A 92 -6.55 -11.61 1.62
C GLY A 92 -7.82 -12.03 2.37
N LEU A 93 -8.94 -11.37 2.07
CA LEU A 93 -10.27 -11.71 2.57
C LEU A 93 -11.25 -11.87 1.42
N ARG A 94 -11.93 -13.01 1.36
CA ARG A 94 -13.07 -13.23 0.48
C ARG A 94 -14.38 -12.86 1.17
N LEU A 95 -15.17 -12.04 0.51
CA LEU A 95 -16.47 -11.57 0.95
C LEU A 95 -17.51 -11.95 -0.10
N ASN A 96 -18.62 -12.53 0.34
CA ASN A 96 -19.77 -12.80 -0.51
C ASN A 96 -20.86 -11.75 -0.21
N ARG A 97 -21.33 -11.08 -1.25
CA ARG A 97 -22.38 -10.05 -1.21
C ARG A 97 -23.50 -10.43 -2.15
N ARG A 98 -24.67 -9.79 -1.99
CA ARG A 98 -25.79 -9.94 -2.93
C ARG A 98 -25.40 -9.57 -4.37
N ASP A 99 -24.52 -8.60 -4.53
CA ASP A 99 -24.10 -8.09 -5.85
C ASP A 99 -22.97 -8.93 -6.49
N GLY A 100 -22.52 -9.99 -5.80
CA GLY A 100 -21.47 -10.88 -6.25
C GLY A 100 -20.30 -11.00 -5.27
N PRO A 101 -19.41 -11.98 -5.52
CA PRO A 101 -18.22 -12.19 -4.71
C PRO A 101 -17.21 -11.04 -4.87
N MET A 102 -16.49 -10.78 -3.79
CA MET A 102 -15.57 -9.66 -3.67
C MET A 102 -14.35 -10.11 -2.89
N ILE A 103 -13.17 -9.63 -3.30
CA ILE A 103 -11.93 -9.86 -2.57
C ILE A 103 -11.46 -8.51 -2.04
N ALA A 104 -11.18 -8.46 -0.75
CA ALA A 104 -10.49 -7.35 -0.11
C ALA A 104 -9.08 -7.79 0.26
N THR A 105 -8.11 -6.90 0.08
CA THR A 105 -6.73 -7.10 0.50
C THR A 105 -6.30 -5.99 1.44
N VAL A 106 -5.47 -6.33 2.42
CA VAL A 106 -4.86 -5.37 3.35
C VAL A 106 -3.36 -5.59 3.36
N ASP A 107 -2.58 -4.60 2.94
CA ASP A 107 -1.12 -4.67 3.06
C ASP A 107 -0.67 -4.46 4.51
N CYS A 108 0.59 -4.78 4.82
CA CYS A 108 1.15 -4.56 6.17
C CYS A 108 1.10 -3.10 6.63
N ASN A 109 1.04 -2.16 5.69
CA ASN A 109 0.93 -0.72 5.98
C ASN A 109 -0.53 -0.31 6.27
N GLY A 110 -1.46 -1.25 6.17
CA GLY A 110 -2.85 -1.05 6.52
C GLY A 110 -3.70 -0.42 5.44
N ARG A 111 -3.18 -0.32 4.22
CA ARG A 111 -3.96 0.10 3.07
C ARG A 111 -4.88 -1.04 2.66
N VAL A 112 -6.17 -0.73 2.63
CA VAL A 112 -7.19 -1.65 2.15
C VAL A 112 -7.43 -1.40 0.67
N SER A 113 -7.43 -2.47 -0.12
CA SER A 113 -7.84 -2.47 -1.52
C SER A 113 -8.94 -3.51 -1.72
N TYR A 114 -9.78 -3.34 -2.74
CA TYR A 114 -10.79 -4.34 -3.07
C TYR A 114 -10.99 -4.48 -4.57
N ALA A 115 -11.41 -5.67 -4.97
CA ALA A 115 -11.85 -5.98 -6.31
C ALA A 115 -13.13 -6.82 -6.26
N THR A 116 -14.09 -6.49 -7.12
CA THR A 116 -15.21 -7.39 -7.40
C THR A 116 -14.70 -8.52 -8.28
N VAL A 117 -14.97 -9.76 -7.88
CA VAL A 117 -14.66 -10.91 -8.73
C VAL A 117 -15.78 -10.98 -9.74
N GLU A 118 -15.48 -10.65 -10.99
CA GLU A 118 -16.43 -10.89 -12.07
C GLU A 118 -16.67 -12.40 -12.14
N SER A 119 -17.90 -12.82 -11.86
CA SER A 119 -18.28 -14.23 -11.97
C SER A 119 -17.94 -14.69 -13.39
N PRO A 120 -17.22 -15.82 -13.59
CA PRO A 120 -17.04 -16.35 -14.91
C PRO A 120 -18.44 -16.57 -15.50
N SER A 121 -18.75 -15.86 -16.60
CA SER A 121 -19.99 -16.05 -17.32
C SER A 121 -20.04 -17.51 -17.74
N VAL A 122 -20.87 -18.31 -17.05
CA VAL A 122 -21.20 -19.66 -17.48
C VAL A 122 -21.93 -19.49 -18.81
N GLY A 123 -21.16 -19.63 -19.90
CA GLY A 123 -21.72 -19.73 -21.24
C GLY A 123 -22.73 -20.88 -21.24
N PRO A 124 -23.86 -20.74 -21.96
CA PRO A 124 -24.95 -21.70 -21.86
C PRO A 124 -24.46 -23.10 -22.19
N HIS A 125 -24.67 -24.03 -21.24
CA HIS A 125 -24.51 -25.46 -21.44
C HIS A 125 -25.23 -25.87 -22.73
N ARG A 126 -24.46 -26.20 -23.77
CA ARG A 126 -25.01 -26.90 -24.93
C ARG A 126 -25.06 -28.39 -24.57
N HIS A 127 -26.21 -28.81 -24.04
CA HIS A 127 -26.65 -30.20 -24.11
C HIS A 127 -26.90 -30.55 -25.58
N SER A 128 -26.18 -31.52 -26.11
CA SER A 128 -26.54 -32.34 -27.29
C SER A 128 -25.59 -33.54 -27.23
N GLU A 129 -26.03 -34.70 -26.74
CA GLU A 129 -26.57 -35.80 -27.57
C GLU A 129 -25.62 -36.26 -28.68
#